data_AF-A0A519E8G3-F1
#
_entry.id   AF-A0A519E8G3-F1
#
_cell.length_a   1.000
_cell.length_b   1.000
_cell.length_c   1.000
_cell.angle_alpha   90.00
_cell.angle_beta   90.00
_cell.angle_gamma   90.00
#
_symmetry.space_group_name_H-M   'P 1'
#
loop_
_entity.id
_entity.type
_entity.pdbx_description
1 polymer ?
#
loop_
_entity_poly.entity_id
_entity_poly.type
_entity_poly.pdbx_seq_one_letter_code
_entity_poly.pdbx_strand_id
1 'polypeptide(L)'
;MTVTEKDRDVLARTLWGEARGEGLAGMVAVAWTIRNRVDDGKDKSWWGEGYTGVCQKPYQFSCWNKNDPNYPFLSGARQIPFRELAQCRIAADQVIDG
;
A
#
# COMPACT_ATOMS: atom_id res chain seq x y z
N MET A 1 -13.29 -0.66 -10.94
CA MET A 1 -12.17 0.23 -11.32
C MET A 1 -11.08 -0.62 -11.96
N THR A 2 -10.39 -0.13 -12.99
CA THR A 2 -9.23 -0.84 -13.56
C THR A 2 -8.02 -0.60 -12.67
N VAL A 3 -7.48 -1.65 -12.07
CA VAL A 3 -6.28 -1.57 -11.23
C VAL A 3 -5.04 -1.44 -12.12
N THR A 4 -4.18 -0.47 -11.82
CA THR A 4 -2.97 -0.20 -12.61
C THR A 4 -1.71 -0.80 -11.98
N GLU A 5 -0.61 -0.89 -12.74
CA GLU A 5 0.70 -1.28 -12.18
C GLU A 5 1.18 -0.32 -11.08
N LYS A 6 0.84 0.96 -11.21
CA LYS A 6 1.11 1.97 -10.19
C LYS A 6 0.37 1.67 -8.89
N ASP A 7 -0.89 1.25 -8.98
CA ASP A 7 -1.68 0.89 -7.80
C ASP A 7 -1.06 -0.29 -7.04
N ARG A 8 -0.63 -1.33 -7.77
CA ARG A 8 0.05 -2.48 -7.18
C ARG A 8 1.39 -2.09 -6.56
N ASP A 9 2.17 -1.19 -7.19
CA ASP A 9 3.44 -0.69 -6.66
C ASP A 9 3.24 0.15 -5.40
N VAL A 10 2.28 1.09 -5.41
CA VAL A 10 1.95 1.93 -4.25
C VAL A 10 1.42 1.09 -3.10
N LEU A 11 0.58 0.09 -3.39
CA LEU A 11 0.11 -0.86 -2.38
C LEU A 11 1.30 -1.62 -1.77
N ALA A 12 2.15 -2.24 -2.59
CA ALA A 12 3.32 -2.99 -2.11
C ALA A 12 4.26 -2.13 -1.26
N ARG A 13 4.52 -0.88 -1.66
CA ARG A 13 5.31 0.08 -0.87
C ARG A 13 4.64 0.39 0.46
N THR A 14 3.33 0.58 0.48
CA THR A 14 2.56 0.80 1.72
C THR A 14 2.68 -0.40 2.66
N LEU A 15 2.55 -1.63 2.15
CA LEU A 15 2.75 -2.85 2.95
C LEU A 15 4.17 -2.95 3.52
N TRP A 16 5.18 -2.51 2.75
CA TRP A 16 6.55 -2.46 3.25
C TRP A 16 6.73 -1.44 4.38
N GLY A 17 6.09 -0.27 4.27
CA GLY A 17 6.14 0.77 5.30
C GLY A 17 5.44 0.36 6.59
N GLU A 18 4.32 -0.36 6.48
CA GLU A 18 3.41 -0.62 7.60
C GLU A 18 3.57 -2.03 8.20
N ALA A 19 4.00 -3.02 7.42
CA ALA A 19 3.94 -4.44 7.82
C ALA A 19 5.14 -5.29 7.40
N ARG A 20 6.29 -4.70 7.00
CA ARG A 20 7.47 -5.49 6.57
C ARG A 20 7.97 -6.49 7.61
N GLY A 21 7.79 -6.20 8.90
CA GLY A 21 8.22 -7.06 10.01
C GLY A 21 7.22 -8.16 10.40
N GLU A 22 6.00 -8.10 9.88
CA GLU A 22 4.86 -8.95 10.33
C GLU A 22 4.73 -10.24 9.50
N GLY A 23 5.59 -10.42 8.50
CA GLY A 23 5.52 -11.54 7.54
C GLY A 23 4.33 -11.44 6.58
N LEU A 24 4.18 -12.46 5.72
CA LEU A 24 3.21 -12.44 4.62
C LEU A 24 1.75 -12.28 5.11
N ALA A 25 1.38 -12.96 6.19
CA ALA A 25 0.03 -12.89 6.74
C ALA A 25 -0.31 -11.47 7.23
N GLY A 26 0.63 -10.79 7.90
CA GLY A 26 0.45 -9.40 8.33
C GLY A 26 0.33 -8.43 7.16
N MET A 27 1.16 -8.60 6.13
CA MET A 27 1.08 -7.81 4.89
C MET A 27 -0.27 -8.00 4.20
N VAL A 28 -0.74 -9.24 4.07
CA VAL A 28 -2.05 -9.55 3.46
C VAL A 28 -3.18 -8.94 4.29
N ALA A 29 -3.12 -9.02 5.62
CA ALA A 29 -4.12 -8.40 6.49
C ALA A 29 -4.20 -6.88 6.26
N VAL A 30 -3.07 -6.17 6.20
CA VAL A 30 -3.05 -4.73 5.89
C VAL A 30 -3.58 -4.46 4.48
N ALA A 31 -3.20 -5.27 3.49
CA ALA A 31 -3.70 -5.13 2.12
C ALA A 31 -5.23 -5.27 2.04
N TRP A 32 -5.83 -6.19 2.79
CA TRP A 32 -7.29 -6.32 2.91
C TRP A 32 -7.93 -5.06 3.51
N THR A 33 -7.31 -4.43 4.52
CA THR A 33 -7.84 -3.16 5.03
C THR A 33 -7.86 -2.05 3.98
N ILE A 34 -6.86 -2.02 3.09
CA ILE A 34 -6.79 -1.07 1.99
C ILE A 34 -7.87 -1.37 0.96
N ARG A 35 -8.01 -2.64 0.55
CA ARG A 35 -9.06 -3.05 -0.39
C ARG A 35 -10.46 -2.70 0.14
N ASN A 36 -10.74 -3.00 1.40
CA ASN A 36 -12.03 -2.66 2.02
C ASN A 36 -12.31 -1.14 1.99
N ARG A 37 -11.27 -0.30 2.09
CA ARG A 37 -11.39 1.16 1.95
C ARG A 37 -11.61 1.58 0.49
N VAL A 38 -10.93 0.93 -0.46
CA VAL A 38 -11.14 1.14 -1.90
C VAL A 38 -12.57 0.80 -2.30
N ASP A 39 -13.12 -0.26 -1.70
CA ASP A 39 -14.45 -0.79 -1.97
C ASP A 39 -15.55 -0.24 -1.03
N ASP A 40 -15.29 0.87 -0.31
CA ASP A 40 -16.25 1.53 0.62
C ASP A 40 -17.53 2.04 -0.08
N GLY A 41 -17.60 2.00 -1.40
CA GLY A 41 -18.80 2.31 -2.18
C GLY A 41 -19.25 3.77 -2.15
N LYS A 42 -18.41 4.66 -1.61
CA LYS A 42 -18.67 6.10 -1.51
C LYS A 42 -17.81 6.88 -2.50
N ASP A 43 -18.44 7.66 -3.37
CA ASP A 43 -17.75 8.64 -4.20
C ASP A 43 -17.12 9.71 -3.30
N LYS A 44 -15.88 10.12 -3.62
CA LYS A 44 -15.09 11.07 -2.81
C LYS A 44 -14.94 10.65 -1.35
N SER A 45 -14.76 9.35 -1.11
CA SER A 45 -14.60 8.84 0.26
C SER A 45 -13.46 9.56 1.00
N TRP A 46 -13.65 9.71 2.31
CA TRP A 46 -12.61 10.17 3.24
C TRP A 46 -11.33 9.35 3.08
N TRP A 47 -11.45 8.06 2.73
CA TRP A 47 -10.33 7.16 2.54
C TRP A 47 -9.48 7.48 1.31
N GLY A 48 -10.05 8.10 0.26
CA GLY A 48 -9.42 8.21 -1.06
C GLY A 48 -10.09 7.31 -2.10
N GLU A 49 -9.66 7.43 -3.36
CA GLU A 49 -10.22 6.68 -4.49
C GLU A 49 -9.16 5.79 -5.13
N GLY A 50 -9.46 4.50 -5.28
CA GLY A 50 -8.52 3.50 -5.75
C GLY A 50 -7.36 3.25 -4.76
N TYR A 51 -6.52 2.27 -5.07
CA TYR A 51 -5.42 1.87 -4.18
C TYR A 51 -4.42 3.01 -3.94
N THR A 52 -3.97 3.68 -5.00
CA THR A 52 -3.06 4.82 -4.87
C THR A 52 -3.67 5.92 -4.00
N GLY A 53 -4.93 6.28 -4.27
CA GLY A 53 -5.62 7.33 -3.54
C GLY A 53 -5.80 6.98 -2.07
N VAL A 54 -6.13 5.74 -1.74
CA VAL A 54 -6.28 5.28 -0.35
C VAL A 54 -4.95 5.26 0.39
N CYS A 55 -3.89 4.74 -0.23
CA CYS A 55 -2.57 4.64 0.39
C CYS A 55 -1.97 6.01 0.69
N GLN A 56 -2.11 6.98 -0.22
CA GLN A 56 -1.47 8.29 -0.13
C GLN A 56 -2.38 9.37 0.48
N LYS A 57 -3.60 9.02 0.87
CA LYS A 57 -4.52 9.95 1.50
C LYS A 57 -3.95 10.41 2.85
N PRO A 58 -4.02 11.71 3.19
CA PRO A 58 -3.59 12.20 4.49
C PRO A 58 -4.21 11.41 5.65
N TYR A 59 -3.40 11.13 6.66
CA TYR A 59 -3.76 10.43 7.90
C TYR A 59 -4.12 8.94 7.76
N GLN A 60 -4.05 8.35 6.56
CA GLN A 60 -4.37 6.93 6.38
C GLN A 60 -3.22 6.00 6.71
N PHE A 61 -2.01 6.37 6.28
CA PHE A 61 -0.81 5.58 6.44
C PHE A 61 0.35 6.53 6.73
N SER A 62 0.88 6.45 7.95
CA SER A 62 1.91 7.38 8.41
C SER A 62 3.22 7.23 7.64
N CYS A 63 3.48 6.06 7.05
CA CYS A 63 4.67 5.81 6.26
C CYS A 63 4.81 6.79 5.06
N TRP A 64 3.70 7.34 4.55
CA TRP A 64 3.66 8.34 3.48
C TRP A 64 3.86 9.79 3.95
N ASN A 65 4.04 10.04 5.25
CA ASN A 65 4.36 11.37 5.75
C ASN A 65 5.81 11.74 5.40
N LYS A 66 6.05 12.97 4.95
CA LYS A 66 7.39 13.43 4.52
C LYS A 66 8.48 13.36 5.61
N ASN A 67 8.08 13.38 6.88
CA ASN A 67 8.96 13.27 8.04
C ASN A 67 9.19 11.81 8.48
N ASP A 68 8.49 10.84 7.88
CA ASP A 68 8.69 9.43 8.18
C ASP A 68 10.02 8.93 7.57
N PRO A 69 10.85 8.19 8.33
CA PRO A 69 12.11 7.64 7.83
C PRO A 69 11.96 6.72 6.62
N ASN A 70 10.79 6.11 6.43
CA ASN A 70 10.50 5.21 5.32
C ASN A 70 10.07 5.96 4.05
N TYR A 71 9.60 7.21 4.17
CA TYR A 71 9.12 8.00 3.04
C TYR A 71 10.09 8.08 1.85
N PRO A 72 11.42 8.24 2.03
CA PRO A 72 12.37 8.20 0.92
C PRO A 72 12.32 6.89 0.13
N PHE A 73 12.07 5.76 0.78
CA PHE A 73 11.94 4.47 0.12
C PHE A 73 10.64 4.38 -0.67
N LEU A 74 9.53 4.81 -0.06
CA LEU A 74 8.20 4.78 -0.67
C LEU A 74 8.10 5.73 -1.87
N SER A 75 8.67 6.93 -1.76
CA SER A 75 8.72 7.91 -2.86
C SER A 75 9.68 7.52 -3.99
N GLY A 76 10.52 6.49 -3.79
CA GLY A 76 11.52 6.06 -4.76
C GLY A 76 12.84 6.84 -4.72
N ALA A 77 13.00 7.78 -3.78
CA ALA A 77 14.26 8.47 -3.53
C ALA A 77 15.35 7.51 -2.97
N ARG A 78 14.94 6.40 -2.35
CA ARG A 78 15.79 5.28 -1.96
C ARG A 78 15.19 3.97 -2.47
N GLN A 79 16.05 2.99 -2.75
CA GLN A 79 15.61 1.67 -3.18
C GLN A 79 15.24 0.81 -1.98
N ILE A 80 14.08 0.16 -2.06
CA ILE A 80 13.68 -0.91 -1.14
C ILE A 80 14.45 -2.18 -1.53
N PRO A 81 14.98 -2.98 -0.58
CA PRO A 81 15.61 -4.25 -0.89
C PRO A 81 14.70 -5.16 -1.73
N PHE A 82 15.25 -5.71 -2.83
CA PHE A 82 14.48 -6.46 -3.83
C PHE A 82 13.62 -7.58 -3.22
N ARG A 83 14.17 -8.37 -2.29
CA ARG A 83 13.45 -9.49 -1.65
C ARG A 83 12.24 -9.01 -0.83
N GLU A 84 12.40 -7.92 -0.09
CA GLU A 84 11.34 -7.36 0.74
C GLU A 84 10.24 -6.76 -0.13
N LEU A 85 10.62 -6.02 -1.18
CA LEU A 85 9.65 -5.48 -2.14
C LEU A 85 8.89 -6.59 -2.87
N ALA A 86 9.59 -7.67 -3.27
CA ALA A 86 8.96 -8.82 -3.92
C ALA A 86 7.94 -9.51 -3.01
N GLN A 87 8.23 -9.67 -1.72
CA GLN A 87 7.26 -10.20 -0.75
C GLN A 87 6.03 -9.31 -0.61
N CYS A 88 6.24 -8.00 -0.51
CA CYS A 88 5.13 -7.05 -0.45
C CYS A 88 4.30 -7.06 -1.73
N ARG A 89 4.95 -7.26 -2.89
CA ARG A 89 4.27 -7.37 -4.18
C ARG A 89 3.41 -8.61 -4.28
N ILE A 90 3.90 -9.77 -3.82
CA ILE A 90 3.11 -11.01 -3.73
C ILE A 90 1.86 -10.79 -2.87
N ALA A 91 2.00 -10.14 -1.70
CA ALA A 91 0.87 -9.84 -0.83
C ALA A 91 -0.15 -8.89 -1.48
N ALA A 92 0.34 -7.85 -2.17
CA ALA A 92 -0.49 -6.90 -2.90
C ALA A 92 -1.28 -7.58 -4.03
N ASP A 93 -0.60 -8.40 -4.84
CA ASP A 93 -1.21 -9.11 -5.96
C ASP A 93 -2.24 -10.13 -5.46
N GLN A 94 -1.97 -10.85 -4.37
CA GLN A 94 -2.91 -11.79 -3.75
C GLN A 94 -4.24 -11.11 -3.36
N VAL A 95 -4.20 -9.87 -2.87
CA VAL A 95 -5.42 -9.15 -2.45
C VAL A 95 -6.09 -8.44 -3.62
N ILE A 96 -5.34 -7.97 -4.61
CA ILE A 96 -5.90 -7.30 -5.79
C ILE A 96 -6.60 -8.31 -6.71
N ASP A 97 -6.02 -9.50 -6.89
CA ASP A 97 -6.50 -10.52 -7.82
C ASP A 97 -7.44 -11.57 -7.18
N GLY A 98 -7.48 -11.65 -5.85
CA GLY A 98 -8.38 -12.53 -5.08
C GLY A 98 -9.80 -11.99 -4.98
#